data_AF-A0AAE2U6T5-F1
#
_entry.id   AF-A0AAE2U6T5-F1
#
_cell.length_a   1.000
_cell.length_b   1.000
_cell.length_c   1.000
_cell.angle_alpha   90.00
_cell.angle_beta   90.00
_cell.angle_gamma   90.00
#
_symmetry.space_group_name_H-M   'P 1'
#
loop_
_entity.id
_entity.type
_entity.pdbx_description
1 polymer ?
#
loop_
_entity_poly.entity_id
_entity_poly.type
_entity_poly.pdbx_seq_one_letter_code
_entity_poly.pdbx_strand_id
1 'polypeptide(L)'
;METTVAQQTVIESIRELKLPGFETAPIERDTRLQGELGIDSLHKLILLTRLQERSKFEFAQLNNDAYRFETVGDLVSLLEAHG
;
A
#
# COMPACT_ATOMS: atom_id res chain seq x y z
N MET A 1 -1.60 19.35 -6.34
CA MET A 1 -1.29 18.41 -5.24
C MET A 1 -0.27 17.45 -5.81
N GLU A 2 0.98 17.54 -5.38
CA GLU A 2 2.06 16.69 -5.90
C GLU A 2 1.90 15.28 -5.31
N THR A 3 1.51 14.32 -6.13
CA THR A 3 1.54 12.89 -5.78
C THR A 3 3.00 12.49 -5.60
N THR A 4 3.39 12.07 -4.40
CA THR A 4 4.77 11.67 -4.13
C THR A 4 5.08 10.32 -4.78
N VAL A 5 6.37 10.05 -5.04
CA VAL A 5 6.80 8.78 -5.67
C VAL A 5 6.29 7.58 -4.85
N ALA A 6 6.36 7.67 -3.53
CA ALA A 6 5.79 6.70 -2.60
C ALA A 6 4.29 6.47 -2.84
N GLN A 7 3.49 7.54 -2.96
CA GLN A 7 2.06 7.44 -3.25
C GLN A 7 1.79 6.74 -4.59
N GLN A 8 2.51 7.09 -5.63
CA GLN A 8 2.35 6.46 -6.93
C GLN A 8 2.71 4.97 -6.87
N THR A 9 3.80 4.60 -6.21
CA THR A 9 4.22 3.20 -6.04
C THR A 9 3.16 2.37 -5.32
N VAL A 10 2.57 2.89 -4.24
CA VAL A 10 1.47 2.20 -3.53
C VAL A 10 0.26 1.99 -4.43
N ILE A 11 -0.18 3.04 -5.12
CA ILE A 11 -1.35 2.97 -6.00
C ILE A 11 -1.11 1.96 -7.12
N GLU A 12 0.07 1.96 -7.73
CA GLU A 12 0.42 0.98 -8.75
C GLU A 12 0.41 -0.45 -8.21
N SER A 13 1.04 -0.69 -7.05
CA SER A 13 1.06 -2.03 -6.44
C SER A 13 -0.34 -2.52 -6.05
N ILE A 14 -1.24 -1.63 -5.62
CA ILE A 14 -2.64 -1.97 -5.37
C ILE A 14 -3.35 -2.32 -6.68
N ARG A 15 -3.15 -1.55 -7.75
CA ARG A 15 -3.73 -1.86 -9.07
C ARG A 15 -3.22 -3.18 -9.64
N GLU A 16 -1.97 -3.52 -9.38
CA GLU A 16 -1.39 -4.81 -9.77
C GLU A 16 -2.01 -6.01 -9.04
N LEU A 17 -2.66 -5.81 -7.88
CA LEU A 17 -3.43 -6.88 -7.22
C LEU A 17 -4.66 -7.29 -8.05
N LYS A 18 -5.04 -6.51 -9.08
CA LYS A 18 -6.17 -6.77 -9.99
C LYS A 18 -7.45 -7.14 -9.23
N LEU A 19 -7.70 -6.44 -8.13
CA LEU A 19 -8.91 -6.66 -7.35
C LEU A 19 -10.13 -6.21 -8.18
N PRO A 20 -11.16 -7.06 -8.29
CA PRO A 20 -12.32 -6.77 -9.13
C PRO A 20 -13.04 -5.52 -8.63
N GLY A 21 -13.27 -4.55 -9.54
CA GLY A 21 -13.93 -3.28 -9.20
C GLY A 21 -12.98 -2.10 -8.91
N PHE A 22 -11.66 -2.32 -8.89
CA PHE A 22 -10.68 -1.30 -8.52
C PHE A 22 -9.74 -0.89 -9.67
N GLU A 23 -9.93 -1.44 -10.87
CA GLU A 23 -9.07 -1.20 -12.04
C GLU A 23 -9.04 0.29 -12.45
N THR A 24 -10.10 1.03 -12.18
CA THR A 24 -10.25 2.46 -12.54
C THR A 24 -10.69 3.34 -11.39
N ALA A 25 -10.85 2.78 -10.18
CA ALA A 25 -11.28 3.53 -9.02
C ALA A 25 -10.19 4.56 -8.61
N PRO A 26 -10.59 5.80 -8.24
CA PRO A 26 -9.66 6.75 -7.64
C PRO A 26 -9.19 6.22 -6.28
N ILE A 27 -7.89 6.04 -6.13
CA ILE A 27 -7.27 5.61 -4.88
C ILE A 27 -6.63 6.84 -4.24
N GLU A 28 -7.15 7.24 -3.09
CA GLU A 28 -6.68 8.38 -2.32
C GLU A 28 -5.99 7.92 -1.03
N ARG A 29 -5.29 8.81 -0.34
CA ARG A 29 -4.61 8.48 0.93
C ARG A 29 -5.61 8.04 2.02
N ASP A 30 -6.83 8.55 2.02
CA ASP A 30 -7.85 8.19 3.03
C ASP A 30 -8.54 6.85 2.72
N THR A 31 -8.38 6.32 1.50
CA THR A 31 -9.05 5.09 1.07
C THR A 31 -8.66 3.91 1.95
N ARG A 32 -9.66 3.20 2.49
CA ARG A 32 -9.42 2.02 3.36
C ARG A 32 -9.08 0.78 2.55
N LEU A 33 -8.02 0.09 2.95
CA LEU A 33 -7.55 -1.13 2.29
C LEU A 33 -8.58 -2.26 2.38
N GLN A 34 -9.02 -2.63 3.58
CA GLN A 34 -9.91 -3.78 3.75
C GLN A 34 -11.38 -3.44 3.43
N GLY A 35 -11.83 -2.24 3.81
CA GLY A 35 -13.24 -1.84 3.68
C GLY A 35 -13.59 -1.34 2.29
N GLU A 36 -12.75 -0.48 1.71
CA GLU A 36 -13.02 0.08 0.38
C GLU A 36 -12.36 -0.72 -0.71
N LEU A 37 -11.09 -1.10 -0.57
CA LEU A 37 -10.34 -1.82 -1.62
C LEU A 37 -10.48 -3.35 -1.55
N GLY A 38 -11.11 -3.91 -0.50
CA GLY A 38 -11.22 -5.36 -0.32
C GLY A 38 -9.88 -6.07 -0.07
N ILE A 39 -8.83 -5.33 0.30
CA ILE A 39 -7.50 -5.84 0.61
C ILE A 39 -7.52 -6.49 1.99
N ASP A 40 -7.76 -7.80 1.99
CA ASP A 40 -7.59 -8.70 3.15
C ASP A 40 -6.12 -8.84 3.60
N SER A 41 -5.90 -9.41 4.79
CA SER A 41 -4.58 -9.74 5.36
C SER A 41 -3.64 -10.46 4.37
N LEU A 42 -4.15 -11.37 3.54
CA LEU A 42 -3.33 -12.02 2.51
C LEU A 42 -2.88 -11.03 1.43
N HIS A 43 -3.80 -10.22 0.93
CA HIS A 43 -3.51 -9.20 -0.08
C HIS A 43 -2.55 -8.13 0.46
N LYS A 44 -2.70 -7.77 1.75
CA LYS A 44 -1.75 -6.89 2.46
C LYS A 44 -0.35 -7.46 2.46
N LEU A 45 -0.19 -8.75 2.77
CA LEU A 45 1.11 -9.41 2.76
C LEU A 45 1.73 -9.40 1.36
N ILE A 46 0.95 -9.71 0.33
CA ILE A 46 1.39 -9.67 -1.08
C ILE A 46 1.80 -8.24 -1.46
N LEU A 47 1.01 -7.24 -1.09
CA LEU A 47 1.27 -5.83 -1.36
C LEU A 47 2.58 -5.38 -0.70
N LEU A 48 2.80 -5.73 0.56
CA LEU A 48 4.05 -5.45 1.26
C LEU A 48 5.25 -6.06 0.57
N THR A 49 5.16 -7.33 0.17
CA THR A 49 6.24 -8.00 -0.57
C THR A 49 6.54 -7.28 -1.88
N ARG A 50 5.51 -6.84 -2.62
CA ARG A 50 5.69 -6.07 -3.86
C ARG A 50 6.35 -4.71 -3.60
N LEU A 51 5.94 -4.02 -2.55
CA LEU A 51 6.52 -2.74 -2.15
C LEU A 51 7.98 -2.91 -1.71
N GLN A 52 8.31 -4.01 -1.04
CA GLN A 52 9.67 -4.42 -0.69
C GLN A 52 10.53 -4.77 -1.92
N GLU A 53 9.95 -5.34 -2.97
CA GLU A 53 10.70 -5.58 -4.22
C GLU A 53 10.99 -4.28 -4.97
N ARG A 54 10.07 -3.31 -4.88
CA ARG A 54 10.20 -2.00 -5.55
C ARG A 54 11.01 -0.98 -4.76
N SER A 55 11.18 -1.19 -3.46
CA SER A 55 11.88 -0.28 -2.54
C SER A 55 13.05 -1.01 -1.89
N LYS A 56 14.13 -0.33 -1.51
CA LYS A 56 15.26 -1.00 -0.80
C LYS A 56 14.94 -1.33 0.67
N PHE A 57 13.68 -1.30 1.06
CA PHE A 57 13.24 -1.36 2.44
C PHE A 57 12.71 -2.75 2.80
N GLU A 58 13.21 -3.32 3.88
CA GLU A 58 12.75 -4.62 4.39
C GLU A 58 11.65 -4.44 5.43
N PHE A 59 10.41 -4.77 5.06
CA PHE A 59 9.26 -4.71 5.97
C PHE A 59 9.36 -5.74 7.10
N ALA A 60 10.20 -6.77 6.95
CA ALA A 60 10.50 -7.74 8.00
C ALA A 60 11.19 -7.12 9.24
N GLN A 61 11.79 -5.94 9.11
CA GLN A 61 12.35 -5.18 10.24
C GLN A 61 11.32 -4.32 10.96
N LEU A 62 10.13 -4.15 10.37
CA LEU A 62 9.10 -3.39 11.01
C LEU A 62 8.52 -4.18 12.19
N ASN A 63 8.40 -3.51 13.34
CA ASN A 63 7.70 -4.06 14.50
C ASN A 63 6.23 -4.38 14.15
N ASN A 64 5.57 -5.20 14.98
CA ASN A 64 4.18 -5.62 14.82
C ASN A 64 3.21 -4.48 14.43
N ASP A 65 3.46 -3.24 14.89
CA ASP A 65 2.63 -2.09 14.55
C ASP A 65 2.64 -1.70 13.07
N ALA A 66 3.72 -1.95 12.33
CA ALA A 66 3.73 -1.56 10.94
C ALA A 66 2.95 -2.52 10.03
N TYR A 67 2.44 -3.64 10.54
CA TYR A 67 1.45 -4.47 9.83
C TYR A 67 0.02 -3.93 10.01
N ARG A 68 -0.17 -2.84 10.78
CA ARG A 68 -1.47 -2.24 11.09
C ARG A 68 -1.86 -1.09 10.16
N PHE A 69 -1.46 -1.12 8.89
CA PHE A 69 -1.97 -0.16 7.91
C PHE A 69 -3.44 -0.47 7.57
N GLU A 70 -4.30 0.52 7.79
CA GLU A 70 -5.73 0.47 7.49
C GLU A 70 -6.09 1.23 6.20
N THR A 71 -5.28 2.22 5.84
CA THR A 71 -5.50 3.08 4.67
C THR A 71 -4.28 3.08 3.74
N VAL A 72 -4.51 3.53 2.51
CA VAL A 72 -3.44 3.77 1.53
C VAL A 72 -2.43 4.77 2.07
N GLY A 73 -2.89 5.81 2.75
CA GLY A 73 -2.05 6.85 3.35
C GLY A 73 -1.06 6.31 4.38
N ASP A 74 -1.43 5.25 5.11
CA ASP A 74 -0.54 4.59 6.07
C ASP A 74 0.65 3.93 5.34
N LEU A 75 0.38 3.20 4.26
CA LEU A 75 1.42 2.61 3.40
C LEU A 75 2.30 3.67 2.74
N VAL A 76 1.71 4.78 2.30
CA VAL A 76 2.45 5.89 1.71
C VAL A 76 3.36 6.53 2.75
N SER A 77 2.84 6.81 3.94
CA SER A 77 3.61 7.40 5.04
C SER A 77 4.76 6.49 5.47
N LEU A 78 4.52 5.18 5.46
CA LEU A 78 5.53 4.17 5.75
C LEU A 78 6.66 4.19 4.72
N LEU A 79 6.33 4.23 3.42
CA LEU A 79 7.33 4.37 2.36
C LEU A 79 8.04 5.72 2.40
N GLU A 80 7.36 6.81 2.75
CA GLU A 80 7.99 8.13 2.90
C GLU A 80 8.92 8.20 4.13
N ALA A 81 8.62 7.45 5.19
CA ALA A 81 9.46 7.37 6.38
C ALA A 81 10.71 6.48 6.17
N HIS A 82 10.69 5.59 5.18
CA HIS A 82 11.68 4.52 5.01
C HIS A 82 12.30 4.40 3.61
N GLY A 83 11.90 5.25 2.66
CA GLY A 83 12.32 5.25 1.25
C GLY A 83 13.32 6.33 0.88
#